data_AF-A0A7C6HEJ7-F1
#
_entry.id   AF-A0A7C6HEJ7-F1
#
_cell.length_a   1.000
_cell.length_b   1.000
_cell.length_c   1.000
_cell.angle_alpha   90.00
_cell.angle_beta   90.00
_cell.angle_gamma   90.00
#
_symmetry.space_group_name_H-M   'P 1'
#
loop_
_entity.id
_entity.type
_entity.pdbx_description
1 polymer ?
#
loop_
_entity_poly.entity_id
_entity_poly.type
_entity_poly.pdbx_seq_one_letter_code
_entity_poly.pdbx_strand_id
1 'polypeptide(L)'
;DFITVNPYLGSDGIMPFIEVCKQESKGLFILVKTSNPSSGEFQDRLIDGRPLYELVGEKVAQWGELFMGSEYSYIGAVVGATYPEVGKNLRKLMPNTLILVPGYGAQGGKAEDLRHYFNKDGKGAVVNSSRGIITAYKLPQYASYGEAAYADASRQAVLDMKDDLRKAWSKN
;
A
#
# COMPACT_ATOMS: atom_id res chain seq x y z
N ASP A 1 3.51 2.47 -15.13
CA ASP A 1 2.57 1.45 -14.60
C ASP A 1 3.31 0.44 -13.74
N PHE A 2 2.59 -0.21 -12.83
CA PHE A 2 3.15 -1.14 -11.86
C PHE A 2 2.40 -2.47 -11.89
N ILE A 3 3.10 -3.58 -11.61
CA ILE A 3 2.48 -4.88 -11.28
C ILE A 3 2.81 -5.28 -9.85
N THR A 4 2.03 -6.20 -9.28
CA THR A 4 2.32 -6.76 -7.94
C THR A 4 2.95 -8.15 -8.07
N VAL A 5 4.02 -8.42 -7.32
CA VAL A 5 4.72 -9.71 -7.33
C VAL A 5 4.95 -10.25 -5.91
N ASN A 6 5.04 -11.58 -5.79
CA ASN A 6 5.30 -12.26 -4.53
C ASN A 6 6.80 -12.61 -4.42
N PRO A 7 7.51 -12.21 -3.34
CA PRO A 7 8.95 -12.42 -3.20
C PRO A 7 9.35 -13.81 -2.68
N TYR A 8 8.42 -14.77 -2.59
CA TYR A 8 8.66 -16.06 -1.95
C TYR A 8 9.85 -16.85 -2.54
N LEU A 9 10.13 -16.70 -3.83
CA LEU A 9 11.28 -17.36 -4.50
C LEU A 9 12.62 -16.62 -4.29
N GLY A 10 12.62 -15.52 -3.53
CA GLY A 10 13.80 -14.69 -3.33
C GLY A 10 14.21 -13.90 -4.58
N SER A 11 15.49 -13.50 -4.62
CA SER A 11 16.02 -12.63 -5.68
C SER A 11 15.83 -13.22 -7.08
N ASP A 12 15.97 -14.54 -7.25
CA ASP A 12 15.83 -15.19 -8.56
C ASP A 12 14.43 -15.01 -9.15
N GLY A 13 13.40 -14.87 -8.30
CA GLY A 13 12.03 -14.58 -8.72
C GLY A 13 11.73 -13.09 -8.92
N ILE A 14 12.60 -12.18 -8.49
CA ILE A 14 12.37 -10.73 -8.51
C ILE A 14 13.25 -10.03 -9.55
N MET A 15 14.54 -10.39 -9.62
CA MET A 15 15.51 -9.74 -10.50
C MET A 15 15.10 -9.72 -11.98
N PRO A 16 14.53 -10.80 -12.58
CA PRO A 16 14.07 -10.75 -13.96
C PRO A 16 13.01 -9.66 -14.21
N PHE A 17 12.11 -9.44 -13.24
CA PHE A 17 11.10 -8.37 -13.35
C PHE A 17 11.73 -6.97 -13.23
N ILE A 18 12.72 -6.80 -12.36
CA ILE A 18 13.44 -5.52 -12.21
C ILE A 18 14.13 -5.15 -13.51
N GLU A 19 14.79 -6.10 -14.18
CA GLU A 19 15.47 -5.84 -15.45
C GLU A 19 14.49 -5.43 -16.56
N VAL A 20 13.34 -6.10 -16.66
CA VAL A 20 12.27 -5.67 -17.58
C VAL A 20 11.74 -4.28 -17.21
N CYS A 21 11.56 -3.98 -15.91
CA CYS A 21 11.09 -2.68 -15.46
C CYS A 21 12.03 -1.54 -15.87
N LYS A 22 13.35 -1.75 -15.82
CA LYS A 22 14.36 -0.78 -16.27
C LYS A 22 14.26 -0.51 -17.77
N GLN A 23 14.07 -1.56 -18.58
CA GLN A 23 13.96 -1.45 -20.03
C GLN A 23 12.69 -0.71 -20.46
N GLU A 24 11.57 -1.01 -19.79
CA GLU A 24 10.23 -0.57 -20.20
C GLU A 24 9.70 0.61 -19.40
N SER A 25 10.52 1.20 -18.51
CA SER A 25 10.11 2.27 -17.59
C SER A 25 8.84 1.92 -16.79
N LYS A 26 8.81 0.69 -16.25
CA LYS A 26 7.72 0.16 -15.41
C LYS A 26 8.18 0.00 -13.95
N GLY A 27 7.29 -0.41 -13.07
CA GLY A 27 7.63 -0.65 -11.66
C GLY A 27 6.94 -1.87 -11.06
N LEU A 28 7.32 -2.21 -9.83
CA LEU A 28 6.81 -3.35 -9.07
C LEU A 28 6.24 -2.89 -7.73
N PHE A 29 5.26 -3.61 -7.23
CA PHE A 29 4.92 -3.64 -5.81
C PHE A 29 5.13 -5.06 -5.28
N ILE A 30 6.02 -5.21 -4.31
CA ILE A 30 6.37 -6.51 -3.75
C ILE A 30 5.53 -6.75 -2.48
N LEU A 31 4.95 -7.94 -2.33
CA LEU A 31 4.20 -8.29 -1.11
C LEU A 31 5.11 -8.33 0.12
N VAL A 32 4.86 -7.46 1.11
CA VAL A 32 5.64 -7.39 2.37
C VAL A 32 4.80 -7.84 3.56
N LYS A 33 3.73 -7.09 3.87
CA LYS A 33 2.77 -7.42 4.94
C LYS A 33 1.36 -7.22 4.41
N THR A 34 0.58 -8.28 4.28
CA THR A 34 -0.80 -8.19 3.77
C THR A 34 -1.82 -8.02 4.89
N SER A 35 -3.03 -7.58 4.56
CA SER A 35 -4.11 -7.27 5.50
C SER A 35 -5.12 -8.41 5.72
N ASN A 36 -4.95 -9.55 5.03
CA ASN A 36 -5.84 -10.71 5.21
C ASN A 36 -5.63 -11.39 6.58
N PRO A 37 -6.66 -12.06 7.14
CA PRO A 37 -6.59 -12.66 8.47
C PRO A 37 -5.45 -13.66 8.69
N SER A 38 -5.16 -14.50 7.68
CA SER A 38 -4.09 -15.50 7.74
C SER A 38 -2.69 -14.96 7.45
N SER A 39 -2.52 -13.65 7.24
CA SER A 39 -1.22 -13.06 6.86
C SER A 39 -0.10 -13.38 7.86
N GLY A 40 -0.42 -13.48 9.15
CA GLY A 40 0.54 -13.76 10.21
C GLY A 40 1.06 -15.21 10.28
N GLU A 41 0.47 -16.15 9.54
CA GLU A 41 0.92 -17.56 9.54
C GLU A 41 2.39 -17.70 9.16
N PHE A 42 2.83 -16.85 8.22
CA PHE A 42 4.22 -16.74 7.76
C PHE A 42 4.84 -15.38 8.07
N GLN A 43 4.14 -14.28 7.77
CA GLN A 43 4.75 -12.95 7.74
C GLN A 43 5.20 -12.47 9.13
N ASP A 44 4.52 -12.93 10.19
CA ASP A 44 4.79 -12.53 11.56
C ASP A 44 5.74 -13.50 12.28
N ARG A 45 6.21 -14.55 11.59
CA ARG A 45 7.18 -15.51 12.15
C ARG A 45 8.51 -14.82 12.39
N LEU A 46 9.06 -15.05 13.57
CA LEU A 46 10.34 -14.48 13.95
C LEU A 46 11.50 -15.31 13.36
N ILE A 47 12.40 -14.63 12.68
CA ILE A 47 13.70 -15.11 12.22
C ILE A 47 14.73 -14.23 12.91
N ASP A 48 15.58 -14.82 13.76
CA ASP A 48 16.58 -14.10 14.55
C ASP A 48 16.01 -12.91 15.34
N GLY A 49 14.82 -13.10 15.92
CA GLY A 49 14.13 -12.09 16.75
C GLY A 49 13.38 -11.01 15.96
N ARG A 50 13.37 -11.08 14.63
CA ARG A 50 12.68 -10.11 13.76
C ARG A 50 11.59 -10.78 12.95
N PRO A 51 10.41 -10.14 12.76
CA PRO A 51 9.36 -10.75 11.96
C PRO A 51 9.77 -10.81 10.49
N LEU A 52 9.38 -11.89 9.80
CA LEU A 52 9.73 -12.15 8.41
C LEU A 52 9.38 -10.97 7.48
N TYR A 53 8.26 -10.29 7.71
CA TYR A 53 7.88 -9.13 6.90
C TYR A 53 8.91 -7.98 6.95
N GLU A 54 9.65 -7.81 8.05
CA GLU A 54 10.72 -6.80 8.11
C GLU A 54 11.90 -7.20 7.23
N LEU A 55 12.29 -8.48 7.26
CA LEU A 55 13.37 -8.99 6.40
C LEU A 55 13.02 -8.86 4.91
N VAL A 56 11.76 -9.11 4.56
CA VAL A 56 11.25 -8.86 3.20
C VAL A 56 11.27 -7.37 2.89
N GLY A 57 10.86 -6.50 3.82
CA GLY A 57 10.94 -5.04 3.65
C GLY A 57 12.37 -4.54 3.39
N GLU A 58 13.36 -5.07 4.10
CA GLU A 58 14.78 -4.78 3.84
C GLU A 58 15.20 -5.18 2.43
N LYS A 59 14.77 -6.35 1.97
CA LYS A 59 15.05 -6.79 0.60
C LYS A 59 14.40 -5.88 -0.43
N VAL A 60 13.17 -5.42 -0.19
CA VAL A 60 12.51 -4.43 -1.06
C VAL A 60 13.28 -3.11 -1.10
N ALA A 61 13.78 -2.61 0.05
CA ALA A 61 14.62 -1.41 0.07
C ALA A 61 15.92 -1.62 -0.72
N GLN A 62 16.62 -2.73 -0.50
CA GLN A 62 17.85 -3.09 -1.21
C GLN A 62 17.63 -3.20 -2.72
N TRP A 63 16.57 -3.88 -3.16
CA TRP A 63 16.23 -3.95 -4.57
C TRP A 63 15.80 -2.61 -5.16
N GLY A 64 15.18 -1.74 -4.34
CA GLY A 64 14.81 -0.39 -4.75
C GLY A 64 15.99 0.49 -5.11
N GLU A 65 17.13 0.32 -4.44
CA GLU A 65 18.38 1.03 -4.78
C GLU A 65 18.85 0.73 -6.21
N LEU A 66 18.49 -0.43 -6.76
CA LEU A 66 18.87 -0.84 -8.13
C LEU A 66 18.09 -0.10 -9.21
N PHE A 67 16.94 0.50 -8.88
CA PHE A 67 16.12 1.22 -9.85
C PHE A 67 15.35 2.39 -9.21
N MET A 68 16.10 3.46 -8.98
CA MET A 68 15.62 4.70 -8.40
C MET A 68 15.08 5.68 -9.46
N GLY A 69 13.97 6.35 -9.13
CA GLY A 69 13.57 7.61 -9.74
C GLY A 69 14.23 8.81 -9.02
N SER A 70 13.65 10.00 -9.18
CA SER A 70 14.18 11.22 -8.55
C SER A 70 14.11 11.23 -7.02
N GLU A 71 13.00 10.75 -6.45
CA GLU A 71 12.76 10.71 -4.99
C GLU A 71 12.41 9.30 -4.48
N TYR A 72 11.79 8.49 -5.34
CA TYR A 72 11.24 7.18 -4.99
C TYR A 72 11.73 6.09 -5.94
N SER A 73 11.87 4.89 -5.39
CA SER A 73 12.15 3.65 -6.11
C SER A 73 10.98 3.24 -7.01
N TYR A 74 11.29 2.68 -8.18
CA TYR A 74 10.30 1.98 -9.03
C TYR A 74 9.92 0.60 -8.46
N ILE A 75 10.64 0.14 -7.43
CA ILE A 75 10.33 -1.04 -6.63
C ILE A 75 9.66 -0.59 -5.33
N GLY A 76 8.35 -0.78 -5.27
CA GLY A 76 7.47 -0.50 -4.15
C GLY A 76 7.17 -1.71 -3.28
N ALA A 77 6.47 -1.47 -2.18
CA ALA A 77 6.00 -2.48 -1.23
C ALA A 77 4.48 -2.50 -1.13
N VAL A 78 3.88 -3.67 -0.92
CA VAL A 78 2.48 -3.80 -0.48
C VAL A 78 2.46 -3.99 1.03
N VAL A 79 1.85 -3.04 1.74
CA VAL A 79 1.68 -3.07 3.19
C VAL A 79 0.23 -2.76 3.54
N GLY A 80 -0.48 -3.74 4.11
CA GLY A 80 -1.89 -3.61 4.46
C GLY A 80 -2.15 -2.58 5.56
N ALA A 81 -3.31 -1.92 5.48
CA ALA A 81 -3.73 -0.83 6.38
C ALA A 81 -4.00 -1.23 7.85
N THR A 82 -4.10 -2.53 8.14
CA THR A 82 -4.66 -3.05 9.40
C THR A 82 -3.72 -2.95 10.61
N TYR A 83 -2.44 -2.63 10.41
CA TYR A 83 -1.41 -2.68 11.46
C TYR A 83 -0.59 -1.38 11.51
N PRO A 84 -1.05 -0.33 12.21
CA PRO A 84 -0.44 1.00 12.18
C PRO A 84 1.04 1.01 12.61
N GLU A 85 1.39 0.28 13.66
CA GLU A 85 2.78 0.18 14.13
C GLU A 85 3.68 -0.58 13.13
N VAL A 86 3.14 -1.57 12.42
CA VAL A 86 3.87 -2.25 11.34
C VAL A 86 4.13 -1.28 10.18
N GLY A 87 3.11 -0.52 9.76
CA GLY A 87 3.25 0.51 8.74
C GLY A 87 4.31 1.55 9.10
N LYS A 88 4.32 2.01 10.35
CA LYS A 88 5.32 2.95 10.90
C LYS A 88 6.74 2.41 10.85
N ASN A 89 6.95 1.15 11.25
CA ASN A 89 8.27 0.52 11.24
C ASN A 89 8.76 0.29 9.81
N LEU A 90 7.90 -0.24 8.95
CA LEU A 90 8.21 -0.45 7.53
C LEU A 90 8.47 0.85 6.76
N ARG A 91 7.76 1.93 7.10
CA ARG A 91 8.03 3.26 6.53
C ARG A 91 9.43 3.75 6.85
N LYS A 92 9.88 3.57 8.11
CA LYS A 92 11.25 3.91 8.54
C LYS A 92 12.30 3.04 7.85
N LEU A 93 12.00 1.77 7.68
CA LEU A 93 12.89 0.78 7.08
C LEU A 93 13.13 1.02 5.59
N MET A 94 12.11 1.50 4.88
CA MET A 94 12.13 1.63 3.42
C MET A 94 11.86 3.07 2.96
N PRO A 95 12.58 4.12 3.41
CA PRO A 95 12.16 5.54 3.29
C PRO A 95 11.91 6.05 1.86
N ASN A 96 12.56 5.45 0.85
CA ASN A 96 12.40 5.81 -0.56
C ASN A 96 11.48 4.84 -1.36
N THR A 97 10.85 3.88 -0.69
CA THR A 97 9.93 2.92 -1.32
C THR A 97 8.51 3.47 -1.34
N LEU A 98 7.82 3.41 -2.49
CA LEU A 98 6.38 3.65 -2.54
C LEU A 98 5.64 2.50 -1.86
N ILE A 99 4.73 2.81 -0.94
CA ILE A 99 3.91 1.81 -0.26
C ILE A 99 2.50 1.80 -0.87
N LEU A 100 2.12 0.71 -1.52
CA LEU A 100 0.73 0.43 -1.86
C LEU A 100 0.00 -0.09 -0.62
N VAL A 101 -1.03 0.63 -0.20
CA VAL A 101 -1.76 0.37 1.04
C VAL A 101 -3.17 -0.15 0.74
N PRO A 102 -3.37 -1.47 0.63
CA PRO A 102 -4.69 -2.05 0.53
C PRO A 102 -5.39 -2.11 1.90
N GLY A 103 -6.72 -2.10 1.89
CA GLY A 103 -7.53 -2.38 3.07
C GLY A 103 -8.13 -1.17 3.79
N TYR A 104 -8.01 0.03 3.22
CA TYR A 104 -8.73 1.21 3.72
C TYR A 104 -10.26 0.99 3.69
N GLY A 105 -10.93 1.36 4.77
CA GLY A 105 -12.37 1.21 4.96
C GLY A 105 -12.81 -0.24 5.13
N ALA A 106 -12.93 -0.99 4.02
CA ALA A 106 -13.58 -2.31 4.00
C ALA A 106 -12.88 -3.40 4.82
N GLN A 107 -11.61 -3.23 5.16
CA GLN A 107 -10.84 -4.16 6.02
C GLN A 107 -10.48 -3.53 7.37
N GLY A 108 -11.14 -2.41 7.73
CA GLY A 108 -11.01 -1.76 9.03
C GLY A 108 -9.93 -0.69 9.11
N GLY A 109 -9.12 -0.46 8.07
CA GLY A 109 -8.12 0.60 8.07
C GLY A 109 -8.77 1.99 8.03
N LYS A 110 -8.46 2.85 9.02
CA LYS A 110 -8.96 4.23 9.11
C LYS A 110 -7.92 5.21 8.58
N ALA A 111 -8.34 6.39 8.12
CA ALA A 111 -7.40 7.41 7.61
C ALA A 111 -6.36 7.82 8.65
N GLU A 112 -6.75 7.93 9.92
CA GLU A 112 -5.85 8.29 11.04
C GLU A 112 -4.73 7.27 11.24
N ASP A 113 -5.01 5.99 11.01
CA ASP A 113 -4.05 4.89 11.11
C ASP A 113 -3.03 4.91 9.95
N LEU A 114 -3.47 5.39 8.78
CA LEU A 114 -2.66 5.41 7.57
C LEU A 114 -1.58 6.48 7.57
N ARG A 115 -1.65 7.48 8.46
CA ARG A 115 -0.64 8.55 8.55
C ARG A 115 0.79 8.00 8.67
N HIS A 116 0.96 6.84 9.32
CA HIS A 116 2.25 6.23 9.57
C HIS A 116 2.89 5.59 8.34
N TYR A 117 2.15 5.47 7.24
CA TYR A 117 2.61 4.90 5.97
C TYR A 117 3.18 5.97 5.04
N PHE A 118 2.90 7.25 5.30
CA PHE A 118 3.42 8.37 4.53
C PHE A 118 4.74 8.87 5.13
N ASN A 119 5.57 9.44 4.28
CA ASN A 119 6.71 10.25 4.69
C ASN A 119 6.23 11.56 5.32
N LYS A 120 7.11 12.29 6.02
CA LYS A 120 6.77 13.54 6.72
C LYS A 120 6.24 14.66 5.80
N ASP A 121 6.48 14.54 4.49
CA ASP A 121 5.98 15.44 3.46
C ASP A 121 4.59 15.05 2.92
N GLY A 122 3.98 13.99 3.47
CA GLY A 122 2.68 13.47 3.04
C GLY A 122 2.74 12.64 1.76
N LYS A 123 3.92 12.30 1.26
CA LYS A 123 4.13 11.44 0.07
C LYS A 123 4.51 10.01 0.48
N GLY A 124 4.77 9.16 -0.51
CA GLY A 124 5.37 7.84 -0.30
C GLY A 124 4.39 6.69 -0.10
N ALA A 125 3.09 6.94 -0.09
CA ALA A 125 2.06 5.90 -0.06
C ALA A 125 0.92 6.15 -1.06
N VAL A 126 0.36 5.06 -1.57
CA VAL A 126 -0.80 5.03 -2.45
C VAL A 126 -1.88 4.20 -1.75
N VAL A 127 -2.97 4.83 -1.34
CA VAL A 127 -4.06 4.14 -0.62
C VAL A 127 -5.04 3.54 -1.62
N ASN A 128 -5.25 2.22 -1.53
CA ASN A 128 -6.19 1.51 -2.38
C ASN A 128 -7.54 1.31 -1.67
N SER A 129 -8.63 1.66 -2.36
CA SER A 129 -10.01 1.37 -1.99
C SER A 129 -10.78 0.90 -3.22
N SER A 130 -11.20 -0.37 -3.24
CA SER A 130 -11.98 -0.91 -4.37
C SER A 130 -13.47 -0.88 -4.06
N ARG A 131 -13.97 -1.80 -3.21
CA ARG A 131 -15.41 -1.94 -2.90
C ARG A 131 -16.03 -0.66 -2.33
N GLY A 132 -15.29 0.09 -1.51
CA GLY A 132 -15.77 1.37 -0.96
C GLY A 132 -16.08 2.42 -2.03
N ILE A 133 -15.51 2.27 -3.23
CA ILE A 133 -15.71 3.18 -4.37
C ILE A 133 -16.64 2.52 -5.40
N ILE A 134 -16.27 1.36 -5.97
CA ILE A 134 -17.01 0.77 -7.10
C ILE A 134 -18.41 0.28 -6.73
N THR A 135 -18.68 0.04 -5.45
CA THR A 135 -20.01 -0.29 -4.93
C THR A 135 -20.60 0.79 -4.04
N ALA A 136 -20.10 2.03 -4.14
CA ALA A 136 -20.55 3.16 -3.33
C ALA A 136 -22.08 3.33 -3.39
N TYR A 137 -22.69 3.20 -4.56
CA TYR A 137 -24.14 3.30 -4.76
C TYR A 137 -25.00 2.34 -3.93
N LYS A 138 -24.41 1.26 -3.38
CA LYS A 138 -25.08 0.31 -2.48
C LYS A 138 -24.97 0.69 -1.01
N LEU A 139 -24.15 1.68 -0.67
CA LEU A 139 -23.89 2.09 0.70
C LEU A 139 -24.93 3.13 1.16
N PRO A 140 -25.42 3.05 2.41
CA PRO A 140 -26.46 3.96 2.90
C PRO A 140 -26.12 5.45 2.72
N GLN A 141 -24.86 5.85 2.91
CA GLN A 141 -24.44 7.23 2.80
C GLN A 141 -24.50 7.80 1.37
N TYR A 142 -24.60 6.93 0.35
CA TYR A 142 -24.71 7.33 -1.07
C TYR A 142 -26.04 6.87 -1.69
N ALA A 143 -27.02 6.46 -0.88
CA ALA A 143 -28.30 5.94 -1.36
C ALA A 143 -29.09 6.97 -2.19
N SER A 144 -28.87 8.27 -1.96
CA SER A 144 -29.54 9.36 -2.69
C SER A 144 -29.22 9.41 -4.20
N TYR A 145 -28.10 8.85 -4.63
CA TYR A 145 -27.73 8.76 -6.04
C TYR A 145 -28.55 7.70 -6.79
N GLY A 146 -28.93 6.61 -6.10
CA GLY A 146 -29.55 5.43 -6.72
C GLY A 146 -28.60 4.62 -7.62
N GLU A 147 -29.04 3.44 -8.05
CA GLU A 147 -28.19 2.51 -8.83
C GLU A 147 -27.80 3.06 -10.21
N ALA A 148 -28.70 3.80 -10.86
CA ALA A 148 -28.46 4.36 -12.19
C ALA A 148 -27.33 5.42 -12.20
N ALA A 149 -27.11 6.12 -11.09
CA ALA A 149 -26.05 7.11 -10.93
C ALA A 149 -24.82 6.55 -10.17
N TYR A 150 -24.49 5.27 -10.39
CA TYR A 150 -23.35 4.62 -9.71
C TYR A 150 -22.01 5.35 -9.91
N ALA A 151 -21.83 6.00 -11.07
CA ALA A 151 -20.63 6.76 -11.38
C ALA A 151 -20.51 8.01 -10.48
N ASP A 152 -21.61 8.71 -10.24
CA ASP A 152 -21.65 9.88 -9.35
C ASP A 152 -21.45 9.47 -7.89
N ALA A 153 -22.06 8.36 -7.46
CA ALA A 153 -21.81 7.79 -6.14
C ALA A 153 -20.33 7.41 -5.94
N SER A 154 -19.71 6.80 -6.96
CA SER A 154 -18.28 6.45 -6.94
C SER A 154 -17.40 7.68 -6.88
N ARG A 155 -17.74 8.74 -7.65
CA ARG A 155 -17.04 10.02 -7.62
C ARG A 155 -17.14 10.66 -6.24
N GLN A 156 -18.32 10.70 -5.63
CA GLN A 156 -18.50 11.23 -4.29
C GLN A 156 -17.68 10.44 -3.26
N ALA A 157 -17.68 9.11 -3.34
CA ALA A 157 -16.88 8.27 -2.44
C ALA A 157 -15.37 8.53 -2.56
N VAL A 158 -14.86 8.81 -3.77
CA VAL A 158 -13.46 9.24 -3.96
C VAL A 158 -13.20 10.59 -3.29
N LEU A 159 -14.12 11.55 -3.42
CA LEU A 159 -13.98 12.87 -2.81
C LEU A 159 -13.97 12.78 -1.28
N ASP A 160 -14.89 12.00 -0.71
CA ASP A 160 -14.99 11.79 0.74
C ASP A 160 -13.74 11.09 1.29
N MET A 161 -13.24 10.05 0.61
CA MET A 161 -11.99 9.37 0.96
C MET A 161 -10.79 10.34 0.91
N LYS A 162 -10.70 11.17 -0.13
CA LYS A 162 -9.63 12.17 -0.27
C LYS A 162 -9.67 13.17 0.89
N ASP A 163 -10.85 13.64 1.27
CA ASP A 163 -11.02 14.62 2.34
C ASP A 163 -10.78 14.00 3.72
N ASP A 164 -11.16 12.73 3.94
CA ASP A 164 -10.83 11.97 5.16
C ASP A 164 -9.32 11.81 5.33
N LEU A 165 -8.61 11.37 4.29
CA LEU A 165 -7.15 11.25 4.29
C LEU A 165 -6.45 12.61 4.52
N ARG A 166 -6.94 13.69 3.90
CA ARG A 166 -6.42 15.05 4.11
C ARG A 166 -6.62 15.52 5.55
N LYS A 167 -7.81 15.31 6.12
CA LYS A 167 -8.12 15.68 7.50
C LYS A 167 -7.22 14.94 8.48
N ALA A 168 -7.05 13.64 8.30
CA ALA A 168 -6.14 12.82 9.10
C ALA A 168 -4.69 13.32 9.06
N TRP A 169 -4.25 13.89 7.92
CA TRP A 169 -2.93 14.49 7.78
C TRP A 169 -2.81 15.88 8.42
N SER A 170 -3.86 16.70 8.32
CA SER A 170 -3.87 18.11 8.77
C SER A 170 -4.00 18.36 10.27
N LYS A 171 -4.26 17.33 11.09
CA LYS A 171 -4.36 17.44 12.56
C LYS A 171 -2.98 17.59 13.25
N ASN A 172 -2.02 18.24 12.61
CA ASN A 172 -0.68 18.54 13.12
C ASN A 172 -0.46 20.05 13.24
#